data_AF-A0A382SGM8-F1
#
_entry.id   AF-A0A382SGM8-F1
#
_cell.length_a   1.000
_cell.length_b   1.000
_cell.length_c   1.000
_cell.angle_alpha   90.00
_cell.angle_beta   90.00
_cell.angle_gamma   90.00
#
_symmetry.space_group_name_H-M   'P 1'
#
loop_
_entity.id
_entity.type
_entity.pdbx_description
1 polymer ?
#
loop_
_entity_poly.entity_id
_entity_poly.type
_entity_poly.pdbx_seq_one_letter_code
_entity_poly.pdbx_strand_id
1 'polypeptide(L)'
;VALLVSRIAGDGHDTLKASEFWALPGSPGELLGRSAEDLTNFGIDGVMAERVVRLFDRSVALAFELDRYEQAGIRTVTVHDNGYPTRLRERLGTKAPALLHVAGATELLSEPGVGIVGSRRVSEEGAAVAADSAKRATAIGFPVVSGGARGVDQLAMNATYQAGGRVIGVLADSLVRTVANTETRRAILEASAVLATPYGPEAPFSVGTA
;
A
#
# COMPACT_ATOMS: atom_id res chain seq x y z
N VAL A 1 5.42 -13.72 2.71
CA VAL A 1 5.56 -12.57 1.78
C VAL A 1 6.32 -11.42 2.41
N ALA A 2 5.87 -10.87 3.54
CA ALA A 2 6.45 -9.67 4.14
C ALA A 2 7.98 -9.73 4.37
N LEU A 3 8.52 -10.87 4.84
CA LEU A 3 9.96 -11.09 4.99
C LEU A 3 10.77 -10.85 3.71
N LEU A 4 10.20 -11.23 2.56
CA LEU A 4 10.89 -11.17 1.28
C LEU A 4 10.87 -9.76 0.70
N VAL A 5 9.77 -9.01 0.86
CA VAL A 5 9.55 -7.76 0.12
C VAL A 5 9.59 -6.49 0.99
N SER A 6 9.28 -6.61 2.28
CA SER A 6 9.12 -5.43 3.16
C SER A 6 10.45 -4.96 3.74
N ARG A 7 10.64 -3.62 3.70
CA ARG A 7 11.81 -2.92 4.23
C ARG A 7 11.65 -2.42 5.66
N ILE A 8 10.51 -2.70 6.31
CA ILE A 8 10.20 -2.10 7.61
C ILE A 8 11.09 -2.58 8.74
N ALA A 9 11.72 -3.76 8.63
CA ALA A 9 12.57 -4.31 9.68
C ALA A 9 13.85 -3.49 9.96
N GLY A 10 14.19 -2.48 9.13
CA GLY A 10 15.24 -1.50 9.43
C GLY A 10 16.67 -2.07 9.49
N ASP A 11 16.86 -3.30 9.05
CA ASP A 11 18.09 -4.10 9.18
C ASP A 11 19.03 -3.98 7.97
N GLY A 12 18.75 -3.06 7.05
CA GLY A 12 19.62 -2.76 5.91
C GLY A 12 19.67 -3.83 4.81
N HIS A 13 18.86 -4.89 4.91
CA HIS A 13 18.80 -5.93 3.89
C HIS A 13 18.10 -5.45 2.60
N ASP A 14 18.65 -5.82 1.44
CA ASP A 14 18.03 -5.56 0.15
C ASP A 14 16.87 -6.53 -0.10
N THR A 15 15.64 -6.04 0.06
CA THR A 15 14.40 -6.82 -0.12
C THR A 15 14.07 -7.00 -1.59
N LEU A 16 13.32 -8.06 -1.91
CA LEU A 16 12.91 -8.36 -3.27
C LEU A 16 12.01 -7.24 -3.83
N LYS A 17 12.34 -6.81 -5.05
CA LYS A 17 11.44 -6.00 -5.88
C LYS A 17 10.22 -6.84 -6.27
N ALA A 18 9.13 -6.17 -6.64
CA ALA A 18 7.92 -6.84 -7.14
C ALA A 18 8.25 -7.85 -8.25
N SER A 19 9.03 -7.46 -9.26
CA SER A 19 9.39 -8.33 -10.38
C SER A 19 10.19 -9.56 -9.96
N GLU A 20 11.06 -9.44 -8.94
CA GLU A 20 11.85 -10.55 -8.40
C GLU A 20 10.94 -11.50 -7.62
N PHE A 21 10.08 -10.97 -6.75
CA PHE A 21 9.11 -11.77 -6.00
C PHE A 21 8.20 -12.58 -6.93
N TRP A 22 7.70 -11.95 -7.99
CA TRP A 22 6.81 -12.61 -8.95
C TRP A 22 7.50 -13.60 -9.88
N ALA A 23 8.83 -13.58 -9.95
CA ALA A 23 9.64 -14.53 -10.71
C ALA A 23 10.09 -15.73 -9.87
N LEU A 24 9.84 -15.74 -8.56
CA LEU A 24 10.18 -16.88 -7.71
C LEU A 24 9.39 -18.12 -8.14
N PRO A 25 10.04 -19.29 -8.22
CA PRO A 25 9.33 -20.55 -8.33
C PRO A 25 8.61 -20.82 -7.00
N GLY A 26 7.30 -21.11 -7.07
CA GLY A 26 6.49 -21.45 -5.90
C GLY A 26 6.12 -20.29 -4.99
N SER A 27 5.41 -20.62 -3.92
CA SER A 27 4.94 -19.69 -2.89
C SER A 27 6.02 -19.46 -1.83
N PRO A 28 6.03 -18.31 -1.12
CA PRO A 28 6.99 -18.06 -0.04
C PRO A 28 6.98 -19.10 1.07
N GLY A 29 5.86 -19.78 1.31
CA GLY A 29 5.77 -20.84 2.31
C GLY A 29 6.55 -22.09 1.92
N GLU A 30 6.63 -22.40 0.62
CA GLU A 30 7.40 -23.54 0.11
C GLU A 30 8.91 -23.31 0.17
N LEU A 31 9.34 -22.04 0.16
CA LEU A 31 10.76 -21.65 0.24
C LEU A 31 11.26 -21.55 1.68
N LEU A 32 10.36 -21.40 2.66
CA LEU A 32 10.72 -21.17 4.05
C LEU A 32 11.47 -22.37 4.65
N GLY A 33 12.57 -22.11 5.34
CA GLY A 33 13.38 -23.12 6.03
C GLY A 33 14.30 -23.95 5.13
N ARG A 34 14.29 -23.71 3.81
CA ARG A 34 15.22 -24.34 2.87
C ARG A 34 16.60 -23.70 2.94
N SER A 35 17.65 -24.50 2.71
CA SER A 35 19.01 -23.98 2.53
C SER A 35 19.16 -23.29 1.16
N ALA A 36 20.23 -22.52 0.98
CA ALA A 36 20.52 -21.91 -0.33
C ALA A 36 20.74 -22.95 -1.43
N GLU A 37 21.32 -24.12 -1.08
CA GLU A 37 21.49 -25.24 -1.99
C GLU A 37 20.13 -25.84 -2.40
N ASP A 38 19.23 -26.07 -1.44
CA ASP A 38 17.88 -26.57 -1.71
C ASP A 38 17.08 -25.61 -2.61
N LEU A 39 17.22 -24.30 -2.40
CA LEU A 39 16.58 -23.27 -3.21
C LEU A 39 17.17 -23.24 -4.63
N THR A 40 18.48 -23.45 -4.76
CA THR A 40 19.14 -23.56 -6.07
C THR A 40 18.63 -24.77 -6.85
N ASN A 41 18.51 -25.92 -6.18
CA ASN A 41 17.91 -27.14 -6.74
C ASN A 41 16.41 -26.95 -7.06
N PHE A 42 15.74 -26.00 -6.41
CA PHE A 42 14.36 -25.60 -6.69
C PHE A 42 14.22 -24.63 -7.88
N GLY A 43 15.34 -24.26 -8.53
CA GLY A 43 15.36 -23.41 -9.72
C GLY A 43 15.55 -21.92 -9.45
N ILE A 44 16.00 -21.54 -8.26
CA ILE A 44 16.36 -20.16 -7.92
C ILE A 44 17.85 -19.94 -8.19
N ASP A 45 18.22 -18.83 -8.83
CA ASP A 45 19.63 -18.47 -9.01
C ASP A 45 20.38 -18.41 -7.66
N GLY A 46 21.64 -18.85 -7.60
CA GLY A 46 22.38 -18.98 -6.34
C GLY A 46 22.49 -17.67 -5.54
N VAL A 47 22.69 -16.53 -6.22
CA VAL A 47 22.75 -15.22 -5.55
C VAL A 47 21.39 -14.85 -4.95
N MET A 48 20.31 -15.15 -5.67
CA MET A 48 18.94 -14.96 -5.20
C MET A 48 18.60 -15.91 -4.05
N ALA A 49 19.03 -17.18 -4.11
CA ALA A 49 18.80 -18.19 -3.09
C ALA A 49 19.40 -17.77 -1.74
N GLU A 50 20.67 -17.34 -1.73
CA GLU A 50 21.28 -16.82 -0.51
C GLU A 50 20.56 -15.58 0.04
N ARG A 51 20.11 -14.68 -0.85
CA ARG A 51 19.35 -13.49 -0.46
C ARG A 51 18.02 -13.88 0.17
N VAL A 52 17.30 -14.86 -0.38
CA VAL A 52 16.03 -15.37 0.18
C VAL A 52 16.25 -15.96 1.58
N VAL A 53 17.29 -16.78 1.78
CA VAL A 53 17.63 -17.34 3.11
C VAL A 53 17.86 -16.21 4.12
N ARG A 54 18.74 -15.24 3.80
CA ARG A 54 19.01 -14.09 4.67
C ARG A 54 17.75 -13.29 4.99
N LEU A 55 16.82 -13.17 4.04
CA LEU A 55 15.58 -12.43 4.24
C LEU A 55 14.64 -13.16 5.23
N PHE A 56 14.68 -14.49 5.30
CA PHE A 56 13.88 -15.25 6.27
C PHE A 56 14.41 -15.14 7.71
N ASP A 57 15.71 -14.92 7.90
CA ASP A 57 16.32 -14.75 9.23
C ASP A 57 15.86 -13.47 9.96
N ARG A 58 15.19 -12.56 9.24
CA ARG A 58 14.69 -11.27 9.75
C ARG A 58 13.34 -11.37 10.48
N SER A 59 12.86 -12.59 10.73
CA SER A 59 11.52 -12.89 11.28
C SER A 59 11.19 -12.12 12.56
N VAL A 60 12.12 -12.10 13.52
CA VAL A 60 11.93 -11.43 14.81
C VAL A 60 11.80 -9.91 14.65
N ALA A 61 12.75 -9.28 13.94
CA ALA A 61 12.73 -7.83 13.72
C ALA A 61 11.47 -7.39 12.95
N LEU A 62 11.08 -8.15 11.93
CA LEU A 62 9.85 -7.87 11.18
C LEU A 62 8.60 -8.00 12.06
N ALA A 63 8.53 -9.01 12.92
CA ALA A 63 7.37 -9.23 13.80
C ALA A 63 7.14 -8.05 14.74
N PHE A 64 8.20 -7.48 15.33
CA PHE A 64 8.09 -6.29 16.18
C PHE A 64 7.56 -5.07 15.41
N GLU A 65 8.03 -4.84 14.18
CA GLU A 65 7.55 -3.72 13.38
C GLU A 65 6.10 -3.89 12.92
N LEU A 66 5.70 -5.11 12.58
CA LEU A 66 4.31 -5.42 12.23
C LEU A 66 3.37 -5.17 13.43
N ASP A 67 3.74 -5.62 14.63
CA ASP A 67 2.97 -5.39 15.85
C ASP A 67 2.86 -3.88 16.17
N ARG A 68 3.97 -3.14 16.04
CA ARG A 68 3.98 -1.69 16.22
C ARG A 68 3.01 -0.96 15.28
N TYR A 69 2.96 -1.37 14.01
CA TYR A 69 2.01 -0.78 13.06
C TYR A 69 0.56 -1.20 13.32
N GLU A 70 0.34 -2.44 13.74
CA GLU A 70 -0.99 -2.92 14.11
C GLU A 70 -1.55 -2.12 15.29
N GLN A 71 -0.74 -1.83 16.31
CA GLN A 71 -1.09 -0.93 17.42
C GLN A 71 -1.41 0.50 16.95
N ALA A 72 -0.83 0.94 15.83
CA ALA A 72 -1.14 2.22 15.19
C ALA A 72 -2.39 2.17 14.27
N GLY A 73 -3.08 1.03 14.20
CA GLY A 73 -4.24 0.82 13.32
C GLY A 73 -3.87 0.59 11.84
N ILE A 74 -2.64 0.20 11.57
CA ILE A 74 -2.12 -0.09 10.23
C ILE A 74 -1.85 -1.58 10.13
N ARG A 75 -2.59 -2.25 9.25
CA ARG A 75 -2.42 -3.67 8.97
C ARG A 75 -1.57 -3.88 7.74
N THR A 76 -0.90 -5.02 7.68
CA THR A 76 -0.18 -5.45 6.49
C THR A 76 -1.00 -6.51 5.78
N VAL A 77 -1.34 -6.27 4.51
CA VAL A 77 -2.02 -7.25 3.65
C VAL A 77 -1.08 -7.67 2.53
N THR A 78 -1.11 -8.94 2.19
CA THR A 78 -0.30 -9.57 1.16
C THR A 78 -1.19 -10.07 0.05
N VAL A 79 -0.60 -10.40 -1.10
CA VAL A 79 -1.36 -10.93 -2.24
C VAL A 79 -2.10 -12.26 -1.98
N HIS A 80 -1.85 -12.91 -0.85
CA HIS A 80 -2.56 -14.11 -0.42
C HIS A 80 -3.72 -13.82 0.55
N ASP A 81 -3.89 -12.57 0.96
CA ASP A 81 -4.95 -12.16 1.89
C ASP A 81 -6.17 -11.62 1.12
N ASN A 82 -7.37 -11.94 1.60
CA ASN A 82 -8.64 -11.47 1.00
C ASN A 82 -8.75 -9.93 0.92
N GLY A 83 -8.03 -9.20 1.78
CA GLY A 83 -7.99 -7.74 1.80
C GLY A 83 -7.10 -7.11 0.73
N TYR A 84 -6.37 -7.90 -0.06
CA TYR A 84 -5.53 -7.39 -1.13
C TYR A 84 -6.32 -7.24 -2.45
N PRO A 85 -6.23 -6.09 -3.16
CA PRO A 85 -7.02 -5.85 -4.37
C PRO A 85 -6.48 -6.65 -5.56
N THR A 86 -7.15 -7.74 -5.92
CA THR A 86 -6.74 -8.63 -7.04
C THR A 86 -6.56 -7.87 -8.37
N ARG A 87 -7.39 -6.86 -8.62
CA ARG A 87 -7.30 -5.96 -9.79
C ARG A 87 -5.93 -5.29 -9.94
N LEU A 88 -5.23 -5.01 -8.83
CA LEU A 88 -3.90 -4.41 -8.87
C LEU A 88 -2.89 -5.36 -9.53
N ARG A 89 -2.97 -6.65 -9.20
CA ARG A 89 -2.14 -7.70 -9.81
C ARG A 89 -2.52 -7.93 -11.28
N GLU A 90 -3.80 -7.98 -11.60
CA GLU A 90 -4.29 -8.15 -12.97
C GLU A 90 -3.80 -7.02 -13.90
N ARG A 91 -3.79 -5.78 -13.41
CA ARG A 91 -3.41 -4.60 -14.21
C ARG A 91 -1.91 -4.36 -14.28
N LEU A 92 -1.17 -4.55 -13.19
CA LEU A 92 0.26 -4.24 -13.12
C LEU A 92 1.16 -5.44 -13.42
N GLY A 93 0.62 -6.66 -13.44
CA GLY A 93 1.39 -7.88 -13.64
C GLY A 93 2.56 -7.95 -12.66
N THR A 94 3.77 -8.20 -13.15
CA THR A 94 5.01 -8.32 -12.35
C THR A 94 5.44 -7.03 -11.66
N LYS A 95 4.79 -5.88 -11.95
CA LYS A 95 5.02 -4.62 -11.24
C LYS A 95 4.12 -4.44 -10.02
N ALA A 96 3.11 -5.30 -9.84
CA ALA A 96 2.20 -5.20 -8.69
C ALA A 96 2.95 -5.42 -7.37
N PRO A 97 2.79 -4.57 -6.36
CA PRO A 97 3.40 -4.79 -5.05
C PRO A 97 2.80 -6.07 -4.42
N ALA A 98 3.63 -6.97 -3.91
CA ALA A 98 3.14 -8.21 -3.29
C ALA A 98 2.51 -7.98 -1.90
N LEU A 99 2.65 -6.77 -1.36
CA LEU A 99 2.28 -6.37 -0.02
C LEU A 99 1.84 -4.91 -0.02
N LEU A 100 0.80 -4.59 0.75
CA LEU A 100 0.35 -3.24 1.05
C LEU A 100 0.24 -3.09 2.57
N HIS A 101 0.66 -1.94 3.09
CA HIS A 101 0.27 -1.47 4.41
C HIS A 101 -1.01 -0.65 4.29
N VAL A 102 -2.01 -0.96 5.10
CA VAL A 102 -3.38 -0.48 4.96
C VAL A 102 -3.95 0.00 6.29
N ALA A 103 -4.62 1.14 6.29
CA ALA A 103 -5.42 1.63 7.41
C ALA A 103 -6.87 1.85 6.97
N GLY A 104 -7.83 1.29 7.71
CA GLY A 104 -9.26 1.34 7.38
C GLY A 104 -9.82 0.08 6.72
N ALA A 105 -10.95 0.23 6.03
CA ALA A 105 -11.76 -0.86 5.49
C ALA A 105 -11.16 -1.41 4.19
N THR A 106 -10.47 -2.55 4.27
CA THR A 106 -9.78 -3.20 3.13
C THR A 106 -10.71 -3.56 1.98
N GLU A 107 -11.99 -3.75 2.26
CA GLU A 107 -13.03 -4.10 1.30
C GLU A 107 -13.16 -2.99 0.24
N LEU A 108 -12.96 -1.73 0.63
CA LEU A 108 -12.99 -0.58 -0.27
C LEU A 108 -11.92 -0.66 -1.37
N LEU A 109 -10.77 -1.31 -1.13
CA LEU A 109 -9.70 -1.43 -2.13
C LEU A 109 -10.14 -2.22 -3.38
N SER A 110 -11.19 -3.04 -3.25
CA SER A 110 -11.74 -3.83 -4.36
C SER A 110 -12.94 -3.18 -5.04
N GLU A 111 -13.47 -2.08 -4.48
CA GLU A 111 -14.59 -1.36 -5.08
C GLU A 111 -14.16 -0.60 -6.35
N PRO A 112 -15.03 -0.52 -7.38
CA PRO A 112 -14.82 0.42 -8.47
C PRO A 112 -14.90 1.85 -7.93
N GLY A 113 -13.94 2.70 -8.28
CA GLY A 113 -13.88 4.09 -7.83
C GLY A 113 -13.50 5.07 -8.94
N VAL A 114 -13.65 6.36 -8.65
CA VAL A 114 -13.28 7.46 -9.56
C VAL A 114 -11.93 8.03 -9.14
N GLY A 115 -10.93 7.92 -10.02
CA GLY A 115 -9.62 8.52 -9.81
C GLY A 115 -9.67 10.02 -9.99
N ILE A 116 -9.31 10.78 -8.95
CA ILE A 116 -9.16 12.24 -9.02
C ILE A 116 -7.75 12.59 -8.56
N VAL A 117 -6.91 12.92 -9.55
CA VAL A 117 -5.49 13.22 -9.36
C VAL A 117 -5.12 14.47 -10.13
N GLY A 118 -4.09 15.20 -9.70
CA GLY A 118 -3.64 16.36 -10.44
C GLY A 118 -2.49 17.14 -9.82
N SER A 119 -2.42 18.42 -10.17
CA SER A 119 -1.30 19.29 -9.80
C SER A 119 -1.18 19.49 -8.29
N ARG A 120 0.07 19.53 -7.81
CA ARG A 120 0.41 19.95 -6.44
C ARG A 120 0.29 21.46 -6.20
N ARG A 121 0.24 22.23 -7.28
CA ARG A 121 -0.01 23.68 -7.29
C ARG A 121 -1.23 23.92 -8.16
N VAL A 122 -2.38 24.01 -7.51
CA VAL A 122 -3.68 24.12 -8.17
C VAL A 122 -4.15 25.57 -8.12
N SER A 123 -4.75 26.05 -9.21
CA SER A 123 -5.45 27.34 -9.22
C SER A 123 -6.75 27.25 -8.42
N GLU A 124 -7.36 28.38 -8.11
CA GLU A 124 -8.68 28.40 -7.46
C GLU A 124 -9.75 27.69 -8.31
N GLU A 125 -9.75 27.93 -9.63
CA GLU A 125 -10.63 27.24 -10.57
C GLU A 125 -10.38 25.73 -10.58
N GLY A 126 -9.11 25.30 -10.62
CA GLY A 126 -8.77 23.88 -10.56
C GLY A 126 -9.17 23.23 -9.24
N ALA A 127 -9.11 23.97 -8.14
CA ALA A 127 -9.56 23.51 -6.83
C ALA A 127 -11.07 23.31 -6.81
N ALA A 128 -11.84 24.24 -7.39
CA ALA A 128 -13.29 24.11 -7.54
C ALA A 128 -13.66 22.89 -8.39
N VAL A 129 -12.97 22.67 -9.51
CA VAL A 129 -13.19 21.50 -10.39
C VAL A 129 -12.89 20.19 -9.66
N ALA A 130 -11.79 20.10 -8.91
CA ALA A 130 -11.44 18.92 -8.13
C ALA A 130 -12.51 18.59 -7.08
N ALA A 131 -12.96 19.61 -6.33
CA ALA A 131 -13.99 19.45 -5.32
C ALA A 131 -15.36 19.10 -5.91
N ASP A 132 -15.77 19.73 -7.02
CA ASP A 132 -17.04 19.42 -7.69
C ASP A 132 -17.04 18.00 -8.26
N SER A 133 -15.92 17.58 -8.87
CA SER A 133 -15.75 16.21 -9.38
C SER A 133 -15.88 15.17 -8.26
N ALA A 134 -15.25 15.42 -7.11
CA ALA A 134 -15.34 14.54 -5.93
C ALA A 134 -16.77 14.46 -5.37
N LYS A 135 -17.46 15.60 -5.28
CA LYS A 135 -18.86 15.66 -4.84
C LYS A 135 -19.78 14.91 -5.80
N ARG A 136 -19.58 15.03 -7.12
CA ARG A 136 -20.35 14.29 -8.13
C ARG A 136 -20.12 12.79 -8.00
N ALA A 137 -18.87 12.34 -7.91
CA ALA A 137 -18.55 10.93 -7.71
C ALA A 137 -19.21 10.37 -6.43
N THR A 138 -19.17 11.14 -5.34
CA THR A 138 -19.85 10.80 -4.09
C THR A 138 -21.37 10.70 -4.26
N ALA A 139 -21.99 11.67 -4.95
CA ALA A 139 -23.44 11.71 -5.16
C ALA A 139 -23.96 10.52 -5.97
N ILE A 140 -23.15 9.97 -6.88
CA ILE A 140 -23.48 8.74 -7.62
C ILE A 140 -23.04 7.45 -6.92
N GLY A 141 -22.55 7.54 -5.68
CA GLY A 141 -22.21 6.39 -4.85
C GLY A 141 -20.88 5.71 -5.21
N PHE A 142 -19.95 6.41 -5.87
CA PHE A 142 -18.61 5.88 -6.13
C PHE A 142 -17.59 6.41 -5.12
N PRO A 143 -16.68 5.56 -4.59
CA PRO A 143 -15.54 6.04 -3.82
C PRO A 143 -14.58 6.86 -4.69
N VAL A 144 -13.96 7.87 -4.08
CA VAL A 144 -12.90 8.66 -4.72
C VAL A 144 -11.55 8.02 -4.45
N VAL A 145 -10.79 7.76 -5.51
CA VAL A 145 -9.43 7.22 -5.47
C VAL A 145 -8.43 8.35 -5.70
N SER A 146 -7.47 8.54 -4.80
CA SER A 146 -6.48 9.63 -4.92
C SER A 146 -5.17 9.34 -4.17
N GLY A 147 -4.12 10.13 -4.43
CA GLY A 147 -2.77 9.90 -3.90
C GLY A 147 -2.44 10.61 -2.59
N GLY A 148 -3.35 11.45 -2.07
CA GLY A 148 -3.16 12.22 -0.83
C GLY A 148 -2.10 13.33 -0.92
N ALA A 149 -1.57 13.61 -2.12
CA ALA A 149 -0.64 14.70 -2.33
C ALA A 149 -1.29 16.07 -2.06
N ARG A 150 -0.47 17.07 -1.71
CA ARG A 150 -0.94 18.46 -1.65
C ARG A 150 -1.56 18.85 -2.99
N GLY A 151 -2.61 19.68 -2.98
CA GLY A 151 -3.26 20.16 -4.21
C GLY A 151 -4.52 19.35 -4.53
N VAL A 152 -4.67 18.93 -5.79
CA VAL A 152 -5.89 18.26 -6.28
C VAL A 152 -6.27 17.06 -5.44
N ASP A 153 -5.31 16.21 -5.06
CA ASP A 153 -5.58 14.98 -4.34
C ASP A 153 -6.22 15.23 -2.96
N GLN A 154 -5.59 16.06 -2.13
CA GLN A 154 -6.14 16.46 -0.82
C GLN A 154 -7.49 17.17 -0.95
N LEU A 155 -7.67 18.03 -1.96
CA LEU A 155 -8.94 18.71 -2.18
C LEU A 155 -10.06 17.72 -2.53
N ALA A 156 -9.77 16.73 -3.38
CA ALA A 156 -10.72 15.70 -3.75
C ALA A 156 -11.08 14.80 -2.55
N MET A 157 -10.09 14.35 -1.79
CA MET A 157 -10.31 13.54 -0.59
C MET A 157 -11.13 14.30 0.46
N ASN A 158 -10.77 15.56 0.74
CA ASN A 158 -11.48 16.37 1.74
C ASN A 158 -12.92 16.68 1.29
N ALA A 159 -13.14 17.04 0.02
CA ALA A 159 -14.49 17.26 -0.51
C ALA A 159 -15.35 15.99 -0.43
N THR A 160 -14.74 14.82 -0.61
CA THR A 160 -15.41 13.51 -0.44
C THR A 160 -15.80 13.27 1.02
N TYR A 161 -14.89 13.49 1.96
CA TYR A 161 -15.20 13.36 3.40
C TYR A 161 -16.31 14.30 3.84
N GLN A 162 -16.29 15.56 3.37
CA GLN A 162 -17.33 16.55 3.68
C GLN A 162 -18.70 16.19 3.09
N ALA A 163 -18.71 15.50 1.95
CA ALA A 163 -19.92 14.99 1.31
C ALA A 163 -20.42 13.66 1.92
N GLY A 164 -19.73 13.11 2.93
CA GLY A 164 -20.06 11.79 3.51
C GLY A 164 -19.76 10.62 2.59
N GLY A 165 -18.86 10.82 1.61
CA GLY A 165 -18.44 9.81 0.65
C GLY A 165 -17.35 8.88 1.17
N ARG A 166 -16.96 7.93 0.32
CA ARG A 166 -15.89 6.96 0.61
C ARG A 166 -14.60 7.35 -0.08
N VAL A 167 -13.46 7.20 0.61
CA VAL A 167 -12.13 7.53 0.06
C VAL A 167 -11.23 6.30 0.04
N ILE A 168 -10.53 6.12 -1.09
CA ILE A 168 -9.46 5.15 -1.28
C ILE A 168 -8.17 5.95 -1.54
N GLY A 169 -7.32 6.09 -0.53
CA GLY A 169 -6.04 6.80 -0.64
C GLY A 169 -4.90 5.85 -0.96
N VAL A 170 -4.15 6.09 -2.04
CA VAL A 170 -2.93 5.34 -2.39
C VAL A 170 -1.71 6.25 -2.15
N LEU A 171 -1.08 6.12 -0.98
CA LEU A 171 -0.14 7.11 -0.49
C LEU A 171 1.31 6.82 -0.88
N ALA A 172 1.99 7.86 -1.37
CA ALA A 172 3.43 7.91 -1.60
C ALA A 172 4.21 8.57 -0.44
N ASP A 173 3.51 8.99 0.61
CA ASP A 173 4.06 9.65 1.81
C ASP A 173 3.60 8.89 3.05
N SER A 174 4.07 9.30 4.23
CA SER A 174 3.86 8.56 5.49
C SER A 174 2.37 8.29 5.76
N LEU A 175 2.03 6.99 5.77
CA LEU A 175 0.73 6.48 6.17
C LEU A 175 0.48 6.76 7.66
N VAL A 176 1.49 6.57 8.52
CA VAL A 176 1.42 6.86 9.97
C VAL A 176 0.99 8.31 10.22
N ARG A 177 1.63 9.27 9.54
CA ARG A 177 1.27 10.69 9.66
C ARG A 177 -0.14 10.98 9.16
N THR A 178 -0.54 10.33 8.07
CA THR A 178 -1.85 10.58 7.44
C THR A 178 -3.00 10.01 8.27
N VAL A 179 -2.82 8.83 8.88
CA VAL A 179 -3.80 8.20 9.81
C VAL A 179 -3.96 9.00 11.10
N ALA A 180 -2.95 9.79 11.49
CA ALA A 180 -3.04 10.69 12.64
C ALA A 180 -3.90 11.94 12.37
N ASN A 181 -4.20 12.28 11.11
CA ASN A 181 -5.08 13.40 10.78
C ASN A 181 -6.51 13.12 11.27
N THR A 182 -7.13 14.09 11.95
CA THR A 182 -8.45 13.95 12.57
C THR A 182 -9.56 13.54 11.58
N GLU A 183 -9.61 14.15 10.40
CA GLU A 183 -10.65 13.86 9.39
C GLU A 183 -10.48 12.44 8.83
N THR A 184 -9.25 12.08 8.47
CA THR A 184 -8.90 10.73 8.02
C THR A 184 -9.23 9.69 9.10
N ARG A 185 -8.82 9.93 10.35
CA ARG A 185 -9.07 9.01 11.46
C ARG A 185 -10.56 8.80 11.67
N ARG A 186 -11.35 9.87 11.64
CA ARG A 186 -12.81 9.78 11.74
C ARG A 186 -13.38 8.93 10.60
N ALA A 187 -12.97 9.17 9.36
CA ALA A 187 -13.44 8.41 8.21
C ALA A 187 -13.03 6.91 8.27
N ILE A 188 -11.82 6.61 8.77
CA ILE A 188 -11.38 5.23 9.03
C ILE A 188 -12.29 4.55 10.06
N LEU A 189 -12.60 5.23 11.17
CA LEU A 189 -13.47 4.70 12.23
C LEU A 189 -14.92 4.50 11.76
N GLU A 190 -15.39 5.35 10.85
CA GLU A 190 -16.71 5.25 10.20
C GLU A 190 -16.73 4.22 9.06
N ALA A 191 -15.62 3.51 8.81
CA ALA A 191 -15.44 2.58 7.67
C ALA A 191 -15.70 3.23 6.29
N SER A 192 -15.52 4.55 6.18
CA SER A 192 -15.67 5.33 4.95
C SER A 192 -14.32 5.68 4.30
N ALA A 193 -13.20 5.21 4.86
CA ALA A 193 -11.88 5.38 4.26
C ALA A 193 -11.04 4.11 4.31
N VAL A 194 -10.22 3.96 3.29
CA VAL A 194 -9.05 3.08 3.29
C VAL A 194 -7.85 3.82 2.74
N LEU A 195 -6.73 3.74 3.42
CA LEU A 195 -5.45 4.26 2.96
C LEU A 195 -4.50 3.09 2.78
N ALA A 196 -3.81 3.02 1.65
CA ALA A 196 -2.87 1.96 1.33
C ALA A 196 -1.55 2.54 0.83
N THR A 197 -0.44 1.87 1.15
CA THR A 197 0.88 2.17 0.57
C THR A 197 1.69 0.88 0.40
N PRO A 198 2.43 0.71 -0.71
CA PRO A 198 3.37 -0.39 -0.86
C PRO A 198 4.73 -0.14 -0.16
N TYR A 199 4.92 1.07 0.39
CA TYR A 199 6.15 1.48 1.07
C TYR A 199 6.03 1.32 2.58
N GLY A 200 7.15 1.46 3.31
CA GLY A 200 7.10 1.46 4.77
C GLY A 200 6.12 2.53 5.29
N PRO A 201 5.27 2.26 6.30
CA PRO A 201 4.25 3.20 6.76
C PRO A 201 4.78 4.57 7.23
N GLU A 202 6.04 4.64 7.61
CA GLU A 202 6.73 5.89 8.01
C GLU A 202 7.55 6.52 6.89
N ALA A 203 7.65 5.88 5.73
CA ALA A 203 8.47 6.36 4.63
C ALA A 203 7.99 7.76 4.18
N PRO A 204 8.89 8.76 4.14
CA PRO A 204 8.54 10.06 3.61
C PRO A 204 8.40 9.97 2.09
N PHE A 205 7.73 10.97 1.51
CA PHE A 205 7.71 11.13 0.06
C PHE A 205 9.12 11.20 -0.55
N SER A 206 9.36 10.41 -1.59
CA SER A 206 10.52 10.52 -2.47
C SER A 206 10.10 10.46 -3.95
N VAL A 207 10.95 10.95 -4.86
CA VAL A 207 10.67 10.89 -6.31
C VAL A 207 10.60 9.44 -6.81
N GLY A 208 11.37 8.53 -6.20
CA GLY A 208 11.33 7.10 -6.55
C GLY A 208 10.10 6.34 -6.02
N THR A 209 9.30 6.98 -5.17
CA THR A 209 8.07 6.42 -4.59
C THR A 209 6.80 7.12 -5.11
N ALA A 210 6.95 8.01 -6.08
CA ALA A 210 5.90 8.87 -6.65
C ALA A 210 5.29 8.30 -7.94
#